data_AF-A0A7C1HFU2-F1
#
_entry.id   AF-A0A7C1HFU2-F1
#
_cell.length_a   1.000
_cell.length_b   1.000
_cell.length_c   1.000
_cell.angle_alpha   90.00
_cell.angle_beta   90.00
_cell.angle_gamma   90.00
#
_symmetry.space_group_name_H-M   'P 1'
#
loop_
_entity.id
_entity.type
_entity.pdbx_description
1 polymer ?
#
loop_
_entity_poly.entity_id
_entity_poly.type
_entity_poly.pdbx_seq_one_letter_code
_entity_poly.pdbx_strand_id
1 'polypeptide(L)' 'VWEWCWDWGAIYESGYQQNPKGPVSGKYRVLRGGSWYNNPSSVRAANRADNNPTKRNLNVGFRCARTF' A
#
# COMPACT_ATOMS: atom_id res chain seq x y z
N VAL A 1 8.21 -9.09 -1.28
CA VAL A 1 7.24 -8.77 -2.36
C VAL A 1 6.48 -7.53 -1.93
N TRP A 2 5.92 -6.76 -2.87
CA TRP A 2 4.99 -5.70 -2.50
C TRP A 2 3.81 -6.31 -1.76
N GLU A 3 3.32 -5.63 -0.73
CA GLU A 3 2.19 -6.11 0.07
C GLU A 3 0.99 -5.17 -0.15
N TRP A 4 -0.14 -5.74 -0.57
CA TRP A 4 -1.43 -5.03 -0.65
C TRP A 4 -1.86 -4.53 0.72
N CYS A 5 -2.34 -3.29 0.76
CA CYS A 5 -3.00 -2.69 1.91
C CYS A 5 -4.48 -2.43 1.61
N TRP A 6 -5.27 -2.28 2.67
CA TRP A 6 -6.69 -1.98 2.57
C TRP A 6 -6.96 -0.66 1.85
N ASP A 7 -6.16 0.37 2.13
CA ASP A 7 -6.40 1.74 1.70
C ASP A 7 -6.41 1.95 0.18
N TRP A 8 -7.23 2.89 -0.28
CA TRP A 8 -7.12 3.46 -1.61
C TRP A 8 -5.96 4.47 -1.68
N GLY A 9 -5.32 4.58 -2.85
CA GLY A 9 -4.28 5.55 -3.12
C GLY A 9 -4.82 6.97 -3.04
N ALA A 10 -4.24 7.77 -2.15
CA ALA A 10 -4.53 9.19 -1.97
C ALA A 10 -3.35 9.92 -1.33
N ILE A 11 -3.36 11.24 -1.46
CA ILE A 11 -2.48 12.16 -0.76
C ILE A 11 -2.78 12.08 0.73
N TYR A 12 -1.73 12.18 1.56
CA TYR A 12 -1.92 12.21 3.00
C TYR A 12 -2.68 13.46 3.42
N GLU A 13 -3.65 13.28 4.31
CA GLU A 13 -4.29 14.40 4.98
C GLU A 13 -3.30 15.03 5.97
N SER A 14 -3.37 16.34 6.10
CA SER A 14 -2.60 17.08 7.09
C SER A 14 -3.23 16.95 8.48
N GLY A 15 -2.39 16.95 9.52
CA GLY A 15 -2.85 16.93 10.91
C GLY A 15 -2.88 15.53 11.52
N TYR A 16 -3.27 15.46 12.79
CA TYR A 16 -3.37 14.20 13.52
C TYR A 16 -4.60 13.40 13.06
N GLN A 17 -4.41 12.11 12.84
CA GLN A 17 -5.48 11.17 12.51
C GLN A 17 -5.40 9.96 13.44
N GLN A 18 -6.56 9.49 13.91
CA GLN A 18 -6.68 8.26 14.72
C GLN A 18 -7.29 7.16 13.86
N ASN A 19 -6.55 6.06 13.65
CA ASN A 19 -6.97 4.90 12.85
C ASN A 19 -7.58 5.26 11.47
N PRO A 20 -6.89 6.06 10.64
CA PRO A 20 -7.41 6.40 9.32
C PRO A 20 -7.62 5.13 8.48
N LYS A 21 -8.75 5.05 7.78
CA LYS A 21 -9.11 3.92 6.90
C LYS A 21 -8.88 4.22 5.42
N GLY A 22 -8.24 5.34 5.13
CA GLY A 22 -8.11 5.91 3.81
C GLY A 22 -9.45 6.42 3.24
N PRO A 23 -9.46 6.88 1.98
CA PRO A 23 -10.68 7.30 1.29
C PRO A 23 -11.71 6.18 1.16
N VAL A 24 -13.00 6.54 1.01
CA VAL A 24 -14.07 5.54 0.81
C VAL A 24 -14.03 4.85 -0.56
N SER A 25 -13.46 5.51 -1.56
CA SER A 25 -13.32 5.00 -2.94
C SER A 25 -12.02 5.48 -3.57
N GLY A 26 -11.58 4.79 -4.62
CA GLY A 26 -10.39 5.17 -5.37
C GLY A 26 -10.17 4.28 -6.58
N LYS A 27 -9.16 4.62 -7.37
CA LYS A 27 -8.81 3.89 -8.59
C LYS A 27 -7.79 2.77 -8.34
N TYR A 28 -6.89 2.97 -7.37
CA TYR A 28 -5.76 2.09 -7.10
C TYR A 28 -5.66 1.78 -5.61
N ARG A 29 -5.31 0.54 -5.26
CA ARG A 29 -5.06 0.14 -3.88
C ARG A 29 -3.58 0.34 -3.53
N VAL A 30 -3.31 0.64 -2.27
CA VAL A 30 -1.95 0.91 -1.80
C VAL A 30 -1.10 -0.37 -1.77
N LEU A 31 0.16 -0.24 -2.16
CA LEU A 31 1.21 -1.24 -2.04
C LEU A 31 2.35 -0.70 -1.16
N ARG A 32 2.87 -1.54 -0.25
CA ARG A 32 3.97 -1.18 0.66
C ARG A 32 5.09 -2.23 0.65
N GLY A 33 6.25 -1.82 1.15
CA GLY A 33 7.37 -2.72 1.47
C GLY A 33 8.39 -2.97 0.35
N GLY A 34 8.03 -2.80 -0.93
CA GLY A 34 8.92 -3.14 -2.05
C GLY A 34 9.03 -4.65 -2.30
N SER A 35 9.78 -5.04 -3.32
CA SER A 35 9.92 -6.44 -3.74
C SER A 35 11.35 -6.79 -4.12
N TRP A 36 11.61 -8.07 -4.37
CA TRP A 36 12.90 -8.57 -4.85
C TRP A 36 13.36 -7.95 -6.19
N TYR A 37 12.43 -7.36 -6.94
CA TYR A 37 12.71 -6.71 -8.22
C TYR A 37 13.04 -5.21 -8.07
N ASN A 38 12.77 -4.58 -6.92
CA ASN A 38 12.93 -3.14 -6.78
C ASN A 38 14.37 -2.74 -6.48
N ASN A 39 14.76 -1.56 -6.97
CA ASN A 39 16.01 -0.93 -6.56
C ASN A 39 16.01 -0.69 -5.03
N PRO A 40 17.11 -0.96 -4.31
CA PRO A 40 17.19 -0.79 -2.86
C PRO A 40 16.77 0.60 -2.37
N SER A 41 17.07 1.66 -3.14
CA SER A 41 16.64 3.02 -2.81
C SER A 41 15.12 3.17 -2.68
N SER A 42 14.33 2.33 -3.36
CA SER A 42 12.86 2.34 -3.32
C SER A 42 12.27 1.48 -2.20
N VAL A 43 13.09 0.67 -1.51
CA VAL A 43 12.66 -0.23 -0.42
C VAL A 43 12.76 0.51 0.92
N ARG A 44 12.05 1.64 1.03
CA ARG A 44 11.97 2.43 2.27
C ARG A 44 10.64 2.19 2.97
N ALA A 45 10.64 2.19 4.30
CA ALA A 45 9.42 2.06 5.09
C ALA A 45 8.36 3.12 4.74
N ALA A 46 8.79 4.34 4.39
CA ALA A 46 7.88 5.42 3.97
C ALA A 46 7.45 5.35 2.49
N ASN A 47 8.08 4.52 1.64
CA ASN A 47 7.78 4.52 0.22
C ASN A 47 6.41 3.89 -0.09
N ARG A 48 5.53 4.63 -0.75
CA ARG A 48 4.20 4.17 -1.14
C ARG A 48 4.13 4.01 -2.65
N ALA A 49 3.61 2.88 -3.08
CA ALA A 49 3.15 2.67 -4.44
C ALA A 49 1.65 2.36 -4.40
N ASP A 50 1.05 2.28 -5.58
CA ASP A 50 -0.32 1.84 -5.76
C ASP A 50 -0.48 1.13 -7.10
N ASN A 51 -1.50 0.29 -7.20
CA ASN A 51 -1.81 -0.41 -8.45
C ASN A 51 -3.31 -0.72 -8.54
N ASN A 52 -3.79 -1.04 -9.74
CA ASN A 52 -5.19 -1.43 -9.95
C ASN A 52 -5.47 -2.73 -9.18
N PRO A 53 -6.56 -2.82 -8.40
CA PRO A 53 -6.87 -3.97 -7.55
C PRO A 53 -7.05 -5.29 -8.32
N THR A 54 -7.28 -5.23 -9.64
CA THR A 54 -7.41 -6.43 -10.49
C THR A 54 -6.07 -6.93 -11.04
N LYS A 55 -4.99 -6.15 -10.92
CA LYS A 55 -3.67 -6.52 -11.44
C LYS A 55 -3.00 -7.55 -10.54
N ARG A 56 -2.34 -8.52 -11.18
CA ARG A 56 -1.59 -9.58 -10.53
C ARG A 56 -0.19 -9.62 -11.12
N ASN A 57 0.80 -9.42 -10.27
CA ASN A 57 2.22 -9.45 -10.65
C ASN A 57 2.94 -10.46 -9.75
N LEU A 58 3.98 -11.11 -10.29
CA LEU A 58 4.78 -12.11 -9.55
C LEU A 58 5.54 -11.53 -8.35
N ASN A 59 5.63 -10.21 -8.25
CA ASN A 59 6.30 -9.50 -7.17
C ASN A 59 5.33 -8.81 -6.19
N VAL A 60 4.02 -9.11 -6.26
CA VAL A 60 2.97 -8.55 -5.39
C VAL A 60 2.26 -9.69 -4.65
N GLY A 61 2.12 -9.54 -3.34
CA GLY A 61 1.38 -10.41 -2.42
C GLY A 61 0.61 -9.58 -1.39
N PHE A 62 0.33 -10.16 -0.23
CA PHE A 62 -0.34 -9.48 0.89
C PHE A 62 0.00 -10.14 2.23
N ARG A 63 -0.26 -9.42 3.32
CA ARG A 63 -0.14 -9.92 4.68
C ARG A 63 -1.42 -9.63 5.43
N CYS A 64 -1.96 -10.64 6.12
CA CYS A 64 -3.17 -10.49 6.90
C CYS A 64 -2.92 -9.67 8.18
N ALA A 65 -3.93 -8.91 8.58
CA ALA A 65 -4.02 -8.25 9.88
C ALA A 65 -5.35 -8.62 10.52
N ARG A 66 -5.41 -8.63 11.86
CA ARG A 66 -6.63 -8.93 12.64
C ARG A 66 -6.69 -7.99 13.84
N THR A 67 -7.89 -7.61 14.24
CA THR A 67 -8.12 -6.91 15.52
C THR A 67 -8.09 -7.92 16.67
N PHE A 68 -7.70 -7.47 17.86
CA PHE A 68 -7.74 -8.28 19.09
C PHE A 68 -9.16 -8.37 19.63
#